data_AF-A0A846DFH0-F1
#
_entry.id   AF-A0A846DFH0-F1
#
_cell.length_a   1.000
_cell.length_b   1.000
_cell.length_c   1.000
_cell.angle_alpha   90.00
_cell.angle_beta   90.00
_cell.angle_gamma   90.00
#
_symmetry.space_group_name_H-M   'P 1'
#
loop_
_entity.id
_entity.type
_entity.pdbx_description
1 polymer ?
#
loop_
_entity_poly.entity_id
_entity_poly.type
_entity_poly.pdbx_seq_one_letter_code
_entity_poly.pdbx_strand_id
1 'polypeptide(L)'
;VARVHAQIKDSRRDFTHKLTTQLVRENQLIAFEDLAVKNLVKNHKLAQVISEANWAEIIRQIKYKSQWYNREAISIDKWFPSSKLCSVCLNRVESLALNIREWDCLSCNAHHDRDINASINILAAGLAVSVCGATVRPEESKSRKAGAKNSPKGRRKQKPKS
;
A
#
# COMPACT_ATOMS: atom_id res chain seq x y z
N VAL A 1 -4.07 26.69 23.64
CA VAL A 1 -4.47 25.66 22.64
C VAL A 1 -3.51 25.61 21.45
N ALA A 2 -3.30 26.70 20.68
CA ALA A 2 -2.41 26.70 19.50
C ALA A 2 -0.96 26.21 19.76
N ARG A 3 -0.34 26.62 20.87
CA ARG A 3 1.02 26.19 21.25
C ARG A 3 1.13 24.68 21.49
N VAL A 4 0.12 24.07 22.11
CA VAL A 4 0.09 22.62 22.40
C VAL A 4 -0.06 21.83 21.11
N HIS A 5 -0.94 22.25 20.19
CA HIS A 5 -1.06 21.62 18.89
C HIS A 5 0.22 21.73 18.05
N ALA A 6 0.91 22.87 18.11
CA ALA A 6 2.21 23.03 17.48
C ALA A 6 3.24 22.04 18.04
N GLN A 7 3.34 21.94 19.37
CA GLN A 7 4.27 21.02 20.03
C GLN A 7 3.98 19.56 19.66
N ILE A 8 2.72 19.12 19.68
CA ILE A 8 2.33 17.75 19.28
C ILE A 8 2.72 17.48 17.82
N LYS A 9 2.46 18.44 16.93
CA LYS A 9 2.80 18.34 15.51
C LYS A 9 4.31 18.22 15.31
N ASP A 10 5.09 19.03 16.03
CA ASP A 10 6.55 19.01 15.94
C ASP A 10 7.13 17.70 16.48
N SER A 11 6.63 17.18 17.61
CA SER A 11 7.04 15.88 18.15
C SER A 11 6.73 14.73 17.18
N ARG A 12 5.53 14.72 16.56
CA ARG A 12 5.17 13.70 15.56
C ARG A 12 6.06 13.77 14.32
N ARG A 13 6.36 15.00 13.86
CA ARG A 13 7.26 15.23 12.73
C ARG A 13 8.66 14.73 13.06
N ASP A 14 9.21 15.11 14.20
CA ASP A 14 10.54 14.69 14.66
C ASP A 14 10.64 13.16 14.76
N PHE A 15 9.68 12.52 15.42
CA PHE A 15 9.59 11.05 15.50
C PHE A 15 9.58 10.41 14.11
N THR A 16 8.73 10.90 13.21
CA THR A 16 8.63 10.35 11.84
C THR A 16 9.94 10.51 11.07
N HIS A 17 10.62 11.66 11.22
CA HIS A 17 11.92 11.86 10.61
C HIS A 17 12.98 10.92 11.15
N LYS A 18 13.07 10.75 12.47
CA LYS A 18 14.04 9.85 13.10
C LYS A 18 13.79 8.40 12.69
N LEU A 19 12.55 7.93 12.82
CA LEU A 19 12.16 6.56 12.47
C LEU A 19 12.48 6.24 11.01
N THR A 20 12.02 7.07 10.07
CA THR A 20 12.21 6.77 8.64
C THR A 20 13.67 6.92 8.20
N THR A 21 14.45 7.81 8.82
CA THR A 21 15.89 7.88 8.58
C THR A 21 16.59 6.61 9.09
N GLN A 22 16.23 6.13 10.28
CA GLN A 22 16.77 4.90 10.85
C GLN A 22 16.47 3.72 9.93
N LEU A 23 15.21 3.50 9.57
CA LEU A 23 14.78 2.42 8.69
C LEU A 23 15.55 2.41 7.37
N VAL A 24 15.67 3.56 6.71
CA VAL A 24 16.37 3.67 5.42
C VAL A 24 17.89 3.43 5.56
N ARG A 25 18.50 3.84 6.67
CA ARG A 25 19.95 3.65 6.85
C ARG A 25 20.30 2.20 7.15
N GLU A 26 19.46 1.51 7.93
CA GLU A 26 19.68 0.15 8.41
C GLU A 26 19.33 -0.94 7.37
N ASN A 27 18.52 -0.62 6.35
CA ASN A 27 18.03 -1.59 5.37
C ASN A 27 18.41 -1.21 3.95
N GLN A 28 18.80 -2.18 3.12
CA GLN A 28 19.10 -1.99 1.69
C GLN A 28 17.82 -1.79 0.87
N LEU A 29 16.75 -2.48 1.27
CA LEU A 29 15.45 -2.47 0.61
C LEU A 29 14.35 -2.41 1.68
N ILE A 30 13.33 -1.60 1.41
CA ILE A 30 12.11 -1.52 2.22
C ILE A 30 10.91 -1.76 1.32
N ALA A 31 10.13 -2.80 1.61
CA ALA A 31 8.88 -3.11 0.94
C ALA A 31 7.68 -2.72 1.82
N PHE A 32 6.65 -2.15 1.21
CA PHE A 32 5.39 -1.78 1.88
C PHE A 32 4.20 -1.89 0.94
N GLU A 33 3.01 -2.03 1.49
CA GLU A 33 1.78 -2.03 0.69
C GLU A 33 1.38 -0.64 0.23
N ASP A 34 0.84 -0.54 -1.00
CA ASP A 34 0.23 0.68 -1.52
C ASP A 34 -1.17 0.91 -0.91
N LEU A 35 -1.23 1.25 0.37
CA LEU A 35 -2.51 1.52 1.02
C LEU A 35 -3.15 2.79 0.47
N ALA A 36 -4.42 2.71 0.07
CA ALA A 36 -5.23 3.86 -0.31
C ALA A 36 -5.67 4.66 0.94
N VAL A 37 -4.71 5.23 1.70
CA VAL A 37 -4.93 5.90 2.99
C VAL A 37 -6.03 6.96 2.91
N LYS A 38 -6.10 7.72 1.80
CA LYS A 38 -7.17 8.70 1.56
C LYS A 38 -8.58 8.11 1.61
N ASN A 39 -8.75 6.87 1.17
CA ASN A 39 -10.03 6.16 1.24
C ASN A 39 -10.29 5.60 2.64
N LEU A 40 -9.25 5.14 3.35
CA LEU A 40 -9.39 4.59 4.70
C LEU A 40 -9.83 5.66 5.71
N VAL A 41 -9.32 6.88 5.58
CA VAL A 41 -9.68 8.02 6.45
C VAL A 41 -11.14 8.49 6.24
N LYS A 42 -11.82 8.07 5.17
CA LYS A 42 -13.26 8.36 4.99
C LYS A 42 -14.13 7.62 6.01
N ASN A 43 -13.64 6.54 6.61
CA ASN A 43 -14.34 5.87 7.69
C ASN A 43 -14.14 6.66 8.99
N HIS A 44 -15.16 7.42 9.41
CA HIS A 44 -15.11 8.25 10.61
C HIS A 44 -14.73 7.50 11.90
N LYS A 45 -14.99 6.18 11.99
CA LYS A 45 -14.60 5.37 13.16
C LYS A 45 -13.09 5.11 13.23
N LEU A 46 -12.40 5.12 12.09
CA LEU A 46 -10.97 4.82 11.99
C LEU A 46 -10.13 6.06 11.62
N ALA A 47 -10.76 7.13 11.15
CA ALA A 47 -10.12 8.32 10.61
C ALA A 47 -9.08 8.92 11.56
N GLN A 48 -9.44 9.05 12.85
CA GLN A 48 -8.53 9.60 13.86
C GLN A 48 -7.31 8.71 14.05
N VAL A 49 -7.50 7.41 14.32
CA VAL A 49 -6.41 6.46 14.56
C VAL A 49 -5.48 6.36 13.34
N ILE A 50 -6.03 6.31 12.12
CA ILE A 50 -5.23 6.29 10.88
C ILE A 50 -4.42 7.58 10.73
N SER A 51 -5.03 8.74 11.01
CA SER A 51 -4.35 10.04 10.91
C SER A 51 -3.25 10.19 11.96
N GLU A 52 -3.45 9.64 13.15
CA GLU A 52 -2.45 9.63 14.22
C GLU A 52 -1.29 8.69 13.92
N ALA A 53 -1.55 7.56 13.25
CA ALA A 53 -0.52 6.59 12.84
C ALA A 53 0.41 7.10 11.71
N ASN A 54 0.04 8.21 11.05
CA ASN A 54 0.89 8.94 10.11
C ASN A 54 1.43 8.11 8.91
N TRP A 55 0.70 7.07 8.48
CA TRP A 55 1.16 6.12 7.44
C TRP A 55 1.57 6.78 6.13
N ALA A 56 0.75 7.73 5.64
CA ALA A 56 1.02 8.40 4.38
C ALA A 56 2.33 9.21 4.42
N GLU A 57 2.62 9.86 5.55
CA GLU A 57 3.86 10.62 5.71
C GLU A 57 5.06 9.69 5.89
N ILE A 58 4.93 8.60 6.67
CA ILE A 58 5.99 7.58 6.81
C ILE A 58 6.40 7.07 5.43
N ILE A 59 5.44 6.65 4.60
CA ILE A 59 5.70 6.16 3.23
C ILE A 59 6.33 7.26 2.37
N ARG A 60 5.82 8.50 2.46
CA ARG A 60 6.40 9.64 1.73
C ARG A 60 7.87 9.85 2.12
N GLN A 61 8.19 9.78 3.41
CA GLN A 61 9.56 9.97 3.89
C GLN A 61 10.49 8.84 3.51
N ILE A 62 10.04 7.58 3.63
CA ILE A 62 10.81 6.42 3.17
C ILE A 62 11.14 6.58 1.68
N LYS A 63 10.16 6.90 0.83
CA LYS A 63 10.39 7.05 -0.62
C LYS A 63 11.49 8.08 -0.95
N TYR A 64 11.40 9.31 -0.41
CA TYR A 64 12.41 10.32 -0.74
C TYR A 64 13.77 10.05 -0.06
N LYS A 65 13.79 9.53 1.17
CA LYS A 65 15.06 9.22 1.86
C LYS A 65 15.76 8.04 1.22
N SER A 66 15.03 7.03 0.76
CA SER A 66 15.63 5.91 0.03
C SER A 66 16.37 6.40 -1.21
N GLN A 67 15.84 7.38 -1.93
CA GLN A 67 16.55 8.03 -3.04
C GLN A 67 17.83 8.75 -2.58
N TRP A 68 17.80 9.44 -1.44
CA TRP A 68 18.98 10.14 -0.90
C TRP A 68 20.10 9.20 -0.46
N TYR A 69 19.75 8.05 0.10
CA TYR A 69 20.71 7.09 0.66
C TYR A 69 21.03 5.92 -0.28
N ASN A 70 20.60 6.00 -1.55
CA ASN A 70 20.74 4.92 -2.54
C ASN A 70 20.23 3.57 -2.00
N ARG A 71 18.95 3.54 -1.63
CA ARG A 71 18.20 2.39 -1.12
C ARG A 71 16.98 2.15 -1.98
N GLU A 72 16.48 0.93 -1.93
CA GLU A 72 15.24 0.57 -2.63
C GLU A 72 14.02 0.76 -1.72
N ALA A 73 12.97 1.38 -2.26
CA ALA A 73 11.68 1.53 -1.61
C ALA A 73 10.60 1.02 -2.58
N ILE A 74 10.02 -0.13 -2.29
CA ILE A 74 9.12 -0.85 -3.19
C ILE A 74 7.70 -0.85 -2.64
N SER A 75 6.76 -0.45 -3.48
CA SER A 75 5.33 -0.49 -3.18
C SER A 75 4.71 -1.73 -3.80
N ILE A 76 4.07 -2.57 -2.98
CA ILE A 76 3.33 -3.75 -3.43
C ILE A 76 1.88 -3.37 -3.67
N ASP A 77 1.23 -4.02 -4.65
CA ASP A 77 -0.17 -3.76 -4.97
C ASP A 77 -1.07 -4.01 -3.76
N LYS A 78 -2.04 -3.12 -3.54
CA LYS A 78 -2.97 -3.17 -2.39
C LYS A 78 -3.91 -4.38 -2.36
N TRP A 79 -4.08 -5.05 -3.49
CA TRP A 79 -4.90 -6.25 -3.62
C TRP A 79 -4.09 -7.52 -3.41
N PHE A 80 -2.77 -7.40 -3.21
CA PHE A 80 -1.94 -8.53 -2.81
C PHE A 80 -2.43 -9.09 -1.46
N PRO A 81 -2.76 -10.39 -1.37
CA PRO A 81 -3.41 -10.97 -0.19
C PRO A 81 -2.41 -11.26 0.94
N SER A 82 -1.56 -10.29 1.31
CA SER A 82 -0.45 -10.43 2.27
C SER A 82 -0.86 -11.11 3.58
N SER A 83 -1.97 -10.70 4.19
CA SER A 83 -2.46 -11.24 5.47
C SER A 83 -3.20 -12.57 5.33
N LYS A 84 -3.71 -12.87 4.13
CA LYS A 84 -4.48 -14.10 3.84
C LYS A 84 -3.60 -15.20 3.24
N LEU A 85 -2.39 -14.88 2.80
CA LEU A 85 -1.45 -15.84 2.25
C LEU A 85 -0.61 -16.43 3.38
N CYS A 86 -0.49 -17.75 3.47
CA CYS A 86 0.45 -18.38 4.39
C CYS A 86 1.88 -18.13 3.91
N SER A 87 2.72 -17.50 4.74
CA SER A 87 4.14 -17.26 4.41
C SER A 87 5.00 -18.52 4.33
N VAL A 88 4.51 -19.66 4.84
CA VAL A 88 5.22 -20.94 4.84
C VAL A 88 4.90 -21.78 3.60
N CYS A 89 3.61 -21.96 3.28
CA CYS A 89 3.18 -22.87 2.20
C CYS A 89 2.46 -22.18 1.05
N LEU A 90 2.29 -20.85 1.11
CA LEU A 90 1.60 -20.03 0.09
C LEU A 90 0.11 -20.37 -0.09
N ASN A 91 -0.48 -21.19 0.78
CA ASN A 91 -1.92 -21.42 0.77
C ASN A 91 -2.65 -20.12 1.14
N ARG A 92 -3.67 -19.74 0.35
CA ARG A 92 -4.50 -18.56 0.59
C ARG A 92 -5.75 -18.94 1.37
N VAL A 93 -6.02 -18.23 2.45
CA VAL A 93 -7.27 -18.30 3.19
C VAL A 93 -8.33 -17.46 2.48
N GLU A 94 -9.52 -18.02 2.28
CA GLU A 94 -10.63 -17.35 1.60
C GLU A 94 -11.06 -16.06 2.34
N SER A 95 -11.32 -16.20 3.64
CA SER A 95 -11.80 -15.11 4.49
C SER A 95 -11.00 -15.01 5.78
N LEU A 96 -10.69 -13.77 6.16
CA LEU A 96 -9.98 -13.47 7.40
C LEU A 96 -10.54 -12.15 7.95
N ALA A 97 -11.40 -12.27 8.97
CA ALA A 97 -12.12 -11.12 9.54
C ALA A 97 -11.17 -10.24 10.36
N LEU A 98 -11.31 -8.90 10.32
CA LEU A 98 -10.32 -7.96 10.88
C LEU A 98 -9.89 -8.22 12.34
N ASN A 99 -10.77 -8.78 13.17
CA ASN A 99 -10.52 -9.12 14.57
C ASN A 99 -9.61 -10.35 14.79
N ILE A 100 -9.38 -11.19 13.78
CA ILE A 100 -8.56 -12.41 13.91
C ILE A 100 -7.06 -12.07 13.85
N ARG A 101 -6.41 -11.84 14.99
CA ARG A 101 -5.01 -11.42 15.03
C ARG A 101 -4.01 -12.56 14.85
N GLU A 102 -4.43 -13.77 15.24
CA GLU A 102 -3.64 -14.99 15.12
C GLU A 102 -4.47 -16.06 14.41
N TRP A 103 -3.83 -16.91 13.60
CA TRP A 103 -4.50 -18.01 12.89
C TRP A 103 -3.52 -19.14 12.54
N ASP A 104 -4.05 -20.35 12.43
CA ASP A 104 -3.29 -21.52 11.99
C ASP A 104 -3.59 -21.83 10.53
N CYS A 105 -2.55 -22.12 9.74
CA CYS A 105 -2.72 -22.54 8.37
C CYS A 105 -3.26 -23.97 8.29
N LEU A 106 -4.46 -24.14 7.72
CA LEU A 106 -5.06 -25.48 7.55
C LEU A 106 -4.31 -26.40 6.57
N SER A 107 -3.38 -25.86 5.76
CA SER A 107 -2.61 -26.64 4.78
C SER A 107 -1.28 -27.15 5.30
N CYS A 108 -0.63 -26.43 6.23
CA CYS A 108 0.71 -26.77 6.72
C CYS A 108 0.88 -26.64 8.23
N ASN A 109 -0.19 -26.32 8.95
CA ASN A 109 -0.27 -26.20 10.41
C ASN A 109 0.67 -25.14 11.01
N ALA A 110 1.17 -24.20 10.21
CA ALA A 110 1.96 -23.07 10.73
C ALA A 110 1.05 -22.10 11.48
N HIS A 111 1.48 -21.68 12.67
CA HIS A 111 0.85 -20.64 13.45
C HIS A 111 1.33 -19.25 12.99
N HIS A 112 0.41 -18.30 12.85
CA HIS A 112 0.71 -16.97 12.34
C HIS A 112 0.12 -15.87 13.23
N ASP A 113 0.97 -14.93 13.66
CA ASP A 113 0.52 -13.55 13.86
C ASP A 113 0.26 -12.92 12.47
N ARG A 114 -0.90 -12.27 12.33
CA ARG A 114 -1.34 -11.73 11.05
C ARG A 114 -0.37 -10.71 10.47
N ASP A 115 0.12 -9.77 11.28
CA ASP A 115 0.91 -8.66 10.79
C ASP A 115 2.34 -9.11 10.48
N ILE A 116 2.90 -10.01 11.29
CA ILE A 116 4.19 -10.66 11.01
C ILE A 116 4.09 -11.46 9.70
N ASN A 117 3.07 -12.30 9.55
CA ASN A 117 2.87 -13.06 8.31
C ASN A 117 2.69 -12.14 7.10
N ALA A 118 1.90 -11.08 7.22
CA ALA A 118 1.76 -10.08 6.16
C ALA A 118 3.10 -9.43 5.81
N SER A 119 3.91 -9.05 6.82
CA SER A 119 5.22 -8.44 6.60
C SER A 119 6.19 -9.35 5.84
N ILE A 120 6.19 -10.65 6.13
CA ILE A 120 7.01 -11.65 5.43
C ILE A 120 6.57 -11.75 3.96
N ASN A 121 5.25 -11.82 3.72
CA ASN A 121 4.71 -11.89 2.35
C ASN A 121 4.97 -10.61 1.55
N ILE A 122 4.86 -9.44 2.17
CA ILE A 122 5.17 -8.14 1.55
C ILE A 122 6.64 -8.07 1.17
N LEU A 123 7.55 -8.52 2.05
CA LEU A 123 8.98 -8.57 1.76
C LEU A 123 9.28 -9.51 0.60
N ALA A 124 8.71 -10.72 0.61
CA ALA A 124 8.88 -11.69 -0.47
C ALA A 124 8.40 -11.13 -1.82
N ALA A 125 7.23 -10.49 -1.85
CA ALA A 125 6.72 -9.81 -3.04
C ALA A 125 7.63 -8.65 -3.48
N GLY A 126 8.13 -7.86 -2.53
CA GLY A 126 9.05 -6.75 -2.82
C GLY A 126 10.37 -7.20 -3.42
N LEU A 127 10.96 -8.27 -2.88
CA LEU A 127 12.17 -8.87 -3.43
C LEU A 127 11.93 -9.41 -4.85
N ALA A 128 10.78 -10.04 -5.10
CA ALA A 128 10.41 -10.49 -6.44
C ALA A 128 10.30 -9.30 -7.43
N VAL A 129 9.73 -8.17 -7.01
CA VAL A 129 9.68 -6.95 -7.84
C VAL A 129 11.10 -6.42 -8.12
N SER A 130 11.96 -6.37 -7.10
CA SER A 130 13.34 -5.87 -7.21
C SER A 130 14.16 -6.68 -8.21
N VAL A 131 14.11 -8.02 -8.10
CA VAL A 131 14.93 -8.93 -8.91
C VAL A 131 14.35 -9.11 -10.31
N CYS A 132 13.04 -9.29 -10.44
CA CYS A 132 12.41 -9.65 -11.71
C CYS A 132 11.91 -8.45 -12.51
N GLY A 133 11.91 -7.25 -11.93
CA GLY A 133 11.35 -6.03 -12.55
C GLY A 133 9.84 -6.07 -12.82
N ALA A 134 9.15 -7.14 -12.43
CA ALA A 134 7.72 -7.33 -12.66
C ALA A 134 6.90 -6.75 -11.51
N THR A 135 5.90 -5.93 -11.81
CA THR A 135 4.87 -5.54 -10.82
C THR A 135 4.10 -6.80 -10.41
N VAL A 136 4.21 -7.23 -9.17
CA VAL A 136 3.45 -8.38 -8.63
C VAL A 136 1.97 -7.98 -8.58
N ARG A 137 1.22 -8.27 -9.65
CA ARG A 137 -0.23 -8.23 -9.69
C ARG A 137 -0.72 -9.67 -9.48
N PRO A 138 -1.66 -9.93 -8.56
CA PRO A 138 -2.35 -11.22 -8.55
C PRO A 138 -3.03 -11.41 -9.91
N GLU A 139 -2.77 -12.54 -10.59
CA GLU A 139 -3.55 -12.93 -11.76
C GLU A 139 -4.96 -13.32 -11.32
N GLU A 140 -5.89 -12.36 -11.34
CA GLU A 140 -7.33 -12.66 -11.30
C GLU A 140 -8.04 -12.06 -12.52
N SER A 141 -8.26 -12.96 -13.49
CA SER A 141 -9.37 -13.01 -14.46
C SER A 141 -9.38 -12.06 -15.68
N LYS A 142 -9.73 -12.69 -16.81
CA LYS A 142 -9.67 -12.22 -18.19
C LYS A 142 -10.54 -10.99 -18.46
N SER A 143 -9.92 -10.03 -19.16
CA SER A 143 -10.46 -9.05 -20.08
C SER A 143 -11.91 -9.24 -20.60
N ARG A 144 -12.73 -8.20 -20.44
CA ARG A 144 -13.61 -7.69 -21.52
C ARG A 144 -13.42 -6.18 -21.66
N LYS A 145 -12.62 -5.76 -22.64
CA LYS A 145 -12.66 -4.39 -23.14
C LYS A 145 -13.97 -4.22 -23.91
N ALA A 146 -14.89 -3.40 -23.40
CA ALA A 146 -15.94 -2.84 -24.24
C ALA A 146 -15.31 -1.73 -25.08
N GLY A 147 -15.11 -1.99 -26.37
CA GLY A 147 -14.64 -1.00 -27.33
C GLY A 147 -15.70 0.07 -27.54
N ALA A 148 -15.47 1.28 -27.05
CA ALA A 148 -16.22 2.44 -27.48
C ALA A 148 -15.73 2.83 -28.88
N LYS A 149 -16.54 2.51 -29.90
CA LYS A 149 -16.33 2.99 -31.27
C LYS A 149 -16.51 4.52 -31.27
N ASN A 150 -15.47 5.24 -31.67
CA ASN A 150 -15.55 6.67 -31.97
C ASN A 150 -16.44 6.88 -33.20
N SER A 151 -17.57 7.55 -33.04
CA SER A 151 -18.37 8.09 -34.16
C SER A 151 -17.77 9.42 -34.64
N PRO A 152 -17.78 9.72 -35.96
CA PRO A 152 -17.15 10.94 -36.48
C PRO A 152 -17.97 12.20 -36.18
N LYS A 153 -17.26 13.28 -35.86
CA LYS A 153 -17.80 14.62 -35.58
C LYS A 153 -18.62 15.17 -36.77
N GLY A 154 -19.89 15.46 -36.51
CA GLY A 154 -20.77 16.19 -37.43
C GLY A 154 -20.33 17.66 -37.62
N ARG A 155 -20.21 18.05 -38.89
CA ARG A 155 -19.76 19.34 -39.41
C ARG A 155 -20.77 20.45 -39.08
N ARG A 156 -20.31 21.58 -38.50
CA ARG A 156 -21.07 22.84 -38.36
C ARG A 156 -21.53 23.31 -39.75
N LYS A 157 -22.83 23.53 -39.95
CA LYS A 157 -23.36 24.31 -41.07
C LYS A 157 -23.86 25.66 -40.55
N GLN A 158 -23.23 26.73 -41.03
CA GLN A 158 -23.68 28.11 -40.91
C GLN A 158 -24.97 28.29 -41.73
N LYS A 159 -25.96 29.01 -41.19
CA LYS A 159 -27.14 29.46 -41.94
C LYS A 159 -26.78 30.70 -42.79
N PRO A 160 -27.20 30.78 -44.06
CA PRO A 160 -27.13 32.03 -44.81
C PRO A 160 -28.22 33.00 -44.35
N LYS A 161 -27.93 34.30 -44.43
CA LYS A 161 -28.87 35.39 -44.21
C LYS A 161 -29.82 35.51 -45.41
N SER A 162 -31.12 35.63 -45.13
CA SER A 162 -32.12 36.30 -45.96
C SER A 162 -33.15 36.89 -45.03
#